data_AF-A0A402AZN0-F1
#
_entry.id   AF-A0A402AZN0-F1
#
_cell.length_a   1.000
_cell.length_b   1.000
_cell.length_c   1.000
_cell.angle_alpha   90.00
_cell.angle_beta   90.00
_cell.angle_gamma   90.00
#
_symmetry.space_group_name_H-M   'P 1'
#
loop_
_entity.id
_entity.type
_entity.pdbx_description
1 polymer ?
#
loop_
_entity_poly.entity_id
_entity_poly.type
_entity_poly.pdbx_seq_one_letter_code
_entity_poly.pdbx_strand_id
1 'polypeptide(L)'
;MIQTSLKGYSDIKSLRIDTWRVDFGFLNSQGEPLSNPYHYRDAYTSNMMKQVFQQVTQAEIFSHTGIQFISFNTIYQLAALRLADSSLLKIENLVQKRFTGRYVVGGGSRIRFYINIQLML
;
A
#
# COMPACT_ATOMS: atom_id res chain seq x y z
N MET A 1 5.22 -4.06 -23.04
CA MET A 1 3.85 -4.64 -23.14
C MET A 1 2.85 -3.67 -23.75
N ILE A 2 2.50 -2.53 -23.12
CA ILE A 2 1.54 -1.55 -23.71
C ILE A 2 2.08 -0.94 -25.00
N GLN A 3 3.31 -0.41 -24.98
CA GLN A 3 3.98 0.10 -26.19
C GLN A 3 4.14 -0.96 -27.29
N THR A 4 4.18 -2.25 -26.92
CA THR A 4 4.24 -3.37 -27.86
C THR A 4 2.89 -3.61 -28.52
N SER A 5 1.79 -3.50 -27.77
CA SER A 5 0.42 -3.65 -28.32
C SER A 5 0.05 -2.54 -29.30
N LEU A 6 0.52 -1.31 -29.06
CA LEU A 6 0.23 -0.15 -29.91
C LEU A 6 0.95 -0.16 -31.27
N LYS A 7 1.95 -1.03 -31.46
CA LYS A 7 2.69 -1.14 -32.72
C LYS A 7 1.96 -1.96 -33.80
N GLY A 8 0.94 -2.74 -33.43
CA GLY A 8 0.21 -3.62 -34.36
C GLY A 8 -1.32 -3.52 -34.28
N TYR A 9 -1.85 -2.84 -33.27
CA TYR A 9 -3.29 -2.69 -33.05
C TYR A 9 -3.61 -1.20 -32.88
N SER A 10 -4.36 -0.63 -33.82
CA SER A 10 -4.77 0.78 -33.83
C SER A 10 -6.13 1.02 -33.17
N ASP A 11 -6.92 -0.03 -32.89
CA ASP A 11 -8.29 0.10 -32.35
C ASP A 11 -8.52 -0.70 -31.06
N ILE A 12 -7.71 -0.46 -30.03
CA ILE A 12 -7.91 -1.05 -28.70
C ILE A 12 -9.02 -0.28 -27.96
N LYS A 13 -10.17 -0.94 -27.75
CA LYS A 13 -11.33 -0.35 -27.04
C LYS A 13 -11.24 -0.45 -25.51
N SER A 14 -10.49 -1.41 -24.97
CA SER A 14 -10.34 -1.59 -23.52
C SER A 14 -9.08 -2.36 -23.14
N LEU A 15 -8.53 -2.06 -21.97
CA LEU A 15 -7.40 -2.75 -21.35
C LEU A 15 -7.72 -3.03 -19.87
N ARG A 16 -7.44 -4.25 -19.41
CA ARG A 16 -7.53 -4.62 -17.99
C ARG A 16 -6.21 -5.22 -17.55
N ILE A 17 -5.76 -4.83 -16.37
CA ILE A 17 -4.61 -5.42 -15.70
C ILE A 17 -5.10 -5.85 -14.32
N ASP A 18 -4.86 -7.11 -13.99
CA ASP A 18 -5.06 -7.66 -12.66
C ASP A 18 -3.72 -8.03 -12.05
N THR A 19 -3.62 -7.87 -10.74
CA THR A 19 -2.46 -8.30 -9.98
C THR A 19 -2.89 -8.85 -8.64
N TRP A 20 -1.98 -9.60 -8.03
CA TRP A 20 -1.95 -9.85 -6.60
C TRP A 20 -2.02 -8.50 -5.86
N ARG A 21 -2.74 -8.48 -4.73
CA ARG A 21 -2.95 -7.28 -3.91
C ARG A 21 -1.79 -7.11 -2.92
N VAL A 22 -2.00 -6.29 -1.90
CA VAL A 22 -1.15 -6.06 -0.70
C VAL A 22 0.20 -5.38 -0.93
N ASP A 23 0.85 -5.59 -2.07
CA ASP A 23 2.10 -4.93 -2.44
C ASP A 23 1.90 -3.44 -2.77
N PHE A 24 2.91 -2.61 -2.48
CA PHE A 24 2.87 -1.18 -2.74
C PHE A 24 4.26 -0.59 -2.98
N GLY A 25 4.29 0.63 -3.52
CA GLY A 25 5.52 1.40 -3.69
C GLY A 25 5.28 2.88 -3.42
N PHE A 26 6.37 3.62 -3.25
CA PHE A 26 6.34 5.07 -3.09
C PHE A 26 6.75 5.74 -4.39
N LEU A 27 5.99 6.75 -4.80
CA LEU A 27 6.31 7.57 -5.95
C LEU A 27 6.51 9.02 -5.51
N ASN A 28 7.37 9.76 -6.22
CA ASN A 28 7.45 11.20 -6.04
C ASN A 28 6.25 11.90 -6.71
N SER A 29 6.20 13.24 -6.63
CA SER A 29 5.14 14.03 -7.26
C SER A 29 5.08 13.92 -8.78
N GLN A 30 6.18 13.49 -9.42
CA GLN A 30 6.27 13.27 -10.86
C GLN A 30 5.94 11.81 -11.26
N GLY A 31 5.58 10.96 -10.29
CA GLY A 31 5.28 9.56 -10.53
C GLY A 31 6.51 8.66 -10.66
N GLU A 32 7.69 9.13 -10.30
CA GLU A 32 8.93 8.34 -10.33
C GLU A 32 9.09 7.52 -9.04
N PRO A 33 9.53 6.25 -9.12
CA PRO A 33 9.77 5.44 -7.94
C PRO A 33 10.82 6.03 -7.00
N LEU A 34 10.50 6.07 -5.70
CA LEU A 34 11.41 6.56 -4.66
C LEU A 34 12.21 5.45 -3.97
N SER A 35 11.75 4.20 -4.10
CA SER A 35 12.39 3.02 -3.54
C SER A 35 12.00 1.79 -4.34
N ASN A 36 12.62 0.65 -4.02
CA ASN A 36 12.10 -0.65 -4.44
C ASN A 36 10.67 -0.84 -3.90
N PRO A 37 9.77 -1.51 -4.65
CA PRO A 37 8.45 -1.86 -4.16
C PRO A 37 8.53 -2.81 -2.97
N TYR A 38 7.61 -2.62 -2.01
CA TYR A 38 7.44 -3.50 -0.87
C TYR A 38 6.55 -4.67 -1.25
N HIS A 39 7.05 -5.87 -0.99
CA HIS A 39 6.41 -7.13 -1.37
C HIS A 39 6.03 -7.92 -0.12
N TYR A 40 4.87 -8.54 -0.15
CA TYR A 40 4.23 -9.20 1.00
C TYR A 40 5.00 -10.39 1.60
N ARG A 41 5.89 -11.05 0.82
CA ARG A 41 6.79 -12.12 1.32
C ARG A 41 8.07 -11.62 1.97
N ASP A 42 8.33 -10.31 1.96
CA ASP A 42 9.54 -9.80 2.59
C ASP A 42 9.43 -9.92 4.13
N ALA A 43 10.52 -10.41 4.74
CA ALA A 43 10.57 -10.78 6.15
C ALA A 43 10.62 -9.57 7.09
N TYR A 44 10.74 -8.33 6.56
CA TYR A 44 10.76 -7.11 7.37
C TYR A 44 9.49 -6.88 8.23
N THR A 45 8.38 -7.55 7.89
CA THR A 45 7.13 -7.52 8.67
C THR A 45 7.02 -8.61 9.73
N SER A 46 8.08 -9.38 9.95
CA SER A 46 8.10 -10.45 10.95
C SER A 46 7.66 -9.92 12.32
N ASN A 47 6.72 -10.64 12.94
CA ASN A 47 6.08 -10.28 14.23
C ASN A 47 5.26 -8.99 14.25
N MET A 48 5.13 -8.27 13.14
CA MET A 48 4.48 -6.96 13.14
C MET A 48 2.97 -7.04 13.43
N MET A 49 2.31 -8.11 13.00
CA MET A 49 0.92 -8.38 13.38
C MET A 49 0.74 -8.46 14.91
N LYS A 50 1.65 -9.15 15.60
CA LYS A 50 1.62 -9.25 17.07
C LYS A 50 1.85 -7.89 17.72
N GLN A 51 2.80 -7.11 17.20
CA GLN A 51 3.09 -5.76 17.71
C GLN A 51 1.91 -4.79 17.51
N VAL A 52 1.22 -4.88 16.37
CA VAL A 52 0.01 -4.11 16.12
C VAL A 52 -1.10 -4.48 17.11
N PHE A 53 -1.29 -5.77 17.40
CA PHE A 53 -2.30 -6.22 18.36
C PHE A 53 -2.03 -5.81 19.81
N GLN A 54 -0.81 -5.40 20.15
CA GLN A 54 -0.50 -4.83 21.46
C GLN A 54 -0.99 -3.38 21.60
N GLN A 55 -1.29 -2.71 20.48
CA GLN A 55 -1.66 -1.30 20.46
C GLN A 55 -3.12 -1.10 20.06
N VAL A 56 -3.64 -1.93 19.14
CA VAL A 56 -5.02 -1.87 18.65
C VAL A 56 -5.61 -3.27 18.68
N THR A 57 -6.81 -3.41 19.25
CA THR A 57 -7.45 -4.73 19.35
C THR A 57 -7.85 -5.28 17.98
N GLN A 58 -7.90 -6.60 17.85
CA GLN A 58 -8.43 -7.25 16.65
C GLN A 58 -9.87 -6.82 16.35
N ALA A 59 -10.74 -6.75 17.37
CA ALA A 59 -12.12 -6.33 17.21
C ALA A 59 -12.24 -4.93 16.58
N GLU A 60 -11.39 -3.99 16.98
CA GLU A 60 -11.34 -2.65 16.41
C GLU A 60 -10.82 -2.65 14.97
N ILE A 61 -9.72 -3.35 14.69
CA ILE A 61 -9.21 -3.49 13.31
C ILE A 61 -10.30 -4.07 12.39
N PHE A 62 -11.03 -5.08 12.85
CA PHE A 62 -12.09 -5.71 12.09
C PHE A 62 -13.31 -4.80 11.93
N SER A 63 -13.73 -4.07 12.96
CA SER A 63 -14.87 -3.14 12.87
C SER A 63 -14.61 -2.02 11.86
N HIS A 64 -13.36 -1.59 11.71
CA HIS A 64 -12.98 -0.56 10.74
C HIS A 64 -12.75 -1.09 9.32
N THR A 65 -12.31 -2.34 9.15
CA THR A 65 -11.85 -2.84 7.84
C THR A 65 -12.66 -3.99 7.26
N GLY A 66 -13.25 -4.84 8.10
CA GLY A 66 -13.84 -6.12 7.68
C GLY A 66 -12.84 -7.10 7.07
N ILE A 67 -11.53 -6.88 7.22
CA ILE A 67 -10.47 -7.66 6.58
C ILE A 67 -9.98 -8.77 7.52
N GLN A 68 -9.75 -9.96 6.97
CA GLN A 68 -9.12 -11.08 7.67
C GLN A 68 -7.70 -10.73 8.14
N PHE A 69 -7.32 -11.18 9.34
CA PHE A 69 -5.98 -11.00 9.88
C PHE A 69 -4.96 -11.94 9.22
N ILE A 70 -4.19 -11.41 8.28
CA ILE A 70 -3.09 -12.14 7.63
C ILE A 70 -1.82 -11.31 7.76
N SER A 71 -0.73 -11.92 8.24
CA SER A 71 0.51 -11.22 8.66
C SER A 71 1.14 -10.30 7.61
N PHE A 72 0.84 -10.52 6.33
CA PHE A 72 1.37 -9.73 5.23
C PHE A 72 0.46 -8.57 4.77
N ASN A 73 -0.69 -8.36 5.41
CA ASN A 73 -1.58 -7.24 5.10
C ASN A 73 -0.83 -5.91 5.20
N THR A 74 -1.22 -4.96 4.34
CA THR A 74 -0.51 -3.68 4.18
C THR A 74 -0.43 -2.85 5.47
N ILE A 75 -1.37 -3.02 6.42
CA ILE A 75 -1.31 -2.35 7.73
C ILE A 75 -0.05 -2.73 8.52
N TYR A 76 0.39 -4.00 8.42
CA TYR A 76 1.58 -4.48 9.11
C TYR A 76 2.85 -4.03 8.40
N GLN A 77 2.82 -4.00 7.07
CA GLN A 77 3.90 -3.41 6.27
C GLN A 77 4.13 -1.93 6.61
N LEU A 78 3.06 -1.16 6.74
CA LEU A 78 3.14 0.26 7.08
C LEU A 78 3.51 0.50 8.55
N ALA A 79 3.06 -0.35 9.47
CA ALA A 79 3.50 -0.32 10.87
C ALA A 79 5.01 -0.58 11.00
N ALA A 80 5.57 -1.53 10.23
CA ALA A 80 7.00 -1.80 10.21
C ALA A 80 7.81 -0.57 9.72
N LEU A 81 7.35 0.10 8.66
CA LEU A 81 7.99 1.33 8.17
C LEU A 81 7.90 2.48 9.18
N ARG A 82 6.80 2.57 9.94
CA ARG A 82 6.62 3.59 10.97
C ARG A 82 7.57 3.40 12.14
N LEU A 83 7.72 2.16 12.62
CA LEU A 83 8.65 1.82 13.68
C LEU A 83 10.12 2.01 13.28
N ALA A 84 10.42 1.80 12.00
CA ALA A 84 11.75 2.08 11.44
C ALA A 84 12.02 3.58 11.18
N ASP A 85 11.11 4.48 11.56
CA ASP A 85 11.13 5.92 11.23
C ASP A 85 11.47 6.21 9.75
N SER A 86 10.87 5.42 8.85
CA SER A 86 11.14 5.53 7.42
C SER A 86 10.76 6.91 6.90
N SER A 87 11.71 7.59 6.24
CA SER A 87 11.47 8.86 5.55
C SER A 87 10.43 8.75 4.45
N LEU A 88 10.17 7.54 3.92
CA LEU A 88 9.18 7.27 2.89
C LEU A 88 7.75 7.54 3.36
N LEU A 89 7.47 7.43 4.67
CA LEU A 89 6.15 7.74 5.22
C LEU A 89 5.89 9.25 5.35
N LYS A 90 6.94 10.09 5.25
CA LYS A 90 6.82 11.56 5.24
C LYS A 90 6.40 12.08 3.86
N ILE A 91 6.34 11.20 2.87
CA ILE A 91 6.06 11.53 1.48
C ILE A 91 4.56 11.33 1.25
N GLU A 92 3.93 12.34 0.65
CA GLU A 92 2.47 12.42 0.52
C GLU A 92 1.87 11.37 -0.44
N ASN A 93 2.72 10.72 -1.26
CA ASN A 93 2.29 9.89 -2.38
C ASN A 93 2.65 8.41 -2.20
N LEU A 94 1.90 7.72 -1.33
CA LEU A 94 1.88 6.26 -1.28
C LEU A 94 1.05 5.73 -2.45
N VAL A 95 1.63 4.87 -3.28
CA VAL A 95 0.90 4.20 -4.36
C VAL A 95 0.70 2.74 -4.00
N GLN A 96 -0.51 2.43 -3.52
CA GLN A 96 -1.04 1.08 -3.55
C GLN A 96 -1.56 0.77 -4.95
N LYS A 97 -1.16 -0.37 -5.49
CA LYS A 97 -1.62 -0.81 -6.81
C LYS A 97 -3.09 -1.24 -6.71
N ARG A 98 -4.02 -0.33 -7.01
CA ARG A 98 -5.44 -0.63 -7.29
C ARG A 98 -5.71 -0.28 -8.76
N PHE A 99 -5.85 -1.30 -9.60
CA PHE A 99 -5.72 -1.16 -11.05
C PHE A 99 -7.02 -0.73 -11.79
N THR A 100 -7.74 0.27 -11.28
CA THR A 100 -8.87 0.90 -12.00
C THR A 100 -8.46 2.17 -12.76
N GLY A 101 -7.19 2.30 -13.17
CA GLY A 101 -6.70 3.51 -13.85
C GLY A 101 -6.67 4.78 -12.97
N ARG A 102 -6.89 4.62 -11.66
CA ARG A 102 -6.67 5.65 -10.65
C ARG A 102 -5.57 5.17 -9.73
N TYR A 103 -4.43 5.86 -9.78
CA TYR A 103 -3.55 5.91 -8.62
C TYR A 103 -4.43 6.32 -7.43
N VAL A 104 -4.46 5.54 -6.36
CA VAL A 104 -4.84 6.12 -5.07
C VAL A 104 -3.61 6.91 -4.63
N VAL A 105 -3.40 8.07 -5.24
CA VAL A 105 -2.62 9.12 -4.62
C VAL A 105 -3.51 9.60 -3.48
N GLY A 106 -3.03 9.53 -2.25
CA GLY A 106 -3.65 10.26 -1.14
C GLY A 106 -3.44 11.77 -1.34
N GLY A 107 -3.98 12.31 -2.44
CA GLY A 107 -3.91 13.73 -2.77
C GLY A 107 -4.84 14.47 -1.83
N GLY A 108 -4.25 15.04 -0.77
CA GLY A 108 -4.97 15.76 0.27
C GLY A 108 -4.55 15.30 1.65
N SER A 109 -3.58 16.00 2.22
CA SER A 109 -3.43 16.24 3.65
C SER A 109 -3.74 15.05 4.58
N ARG A 110 -2.71 14.28 4.91
CA ARG A 110 -2.70 13.09 5.80
C ARG A 110 -3.25 11.84 5.12
N ILE A 111 -2.40 10.82 4.98
CA ILE A 111 -2.83 9.42 4.88
C ILE A 111 -3.60 9.12 6.17
N ARG A 112 -4.93 9.31 6.16
CA ARG A 112 -5.80 8.83 7.23
C ARG A 112 -5.93 7.34 7.06
N PHE A 113 -5.11 6.60 7.80
CA PHE A 113 -5.38 5.20 8.06
C PHE A 113 -6.76 5.11 8.72
N TYR A 114 -7.69 4.37 8.12
CA TYR A 114 -9.05 4.18 8.66
C TYR A 114 -9.05 3.40 9.99
N ILE A 115 -7.92 2.76 10.31
CA ILE A 115 -7.53 2.37 11.67
C ILE A 115 -6.47 3.39 12.07
N ASN A 116 -6.65 4.07 13.19
CA ASN A 116 -5.79 5.16 13.59
C ASN A 116 -4.35 4.66 13.93
N ILE A 117 -3.49 4.41 12.94
CA ILE A 117 -2.05 4.13 13.13
C ILE A 117 -1.35 5.37 13.71
N GLN A 118 -2.00 6.53 13.64
CA GLN A 118 -1.57 7.74 14.33
C GLN A 118 -1.69 7.64 15.87
N LEU A 119 -2.44 6.67 16.41
CA LEU A 119 -2.48 6.36 17.85
C LEU A 119 -1.45 5.29 18.26
N MET A 120 -0.62 4.80 17.34
CA MET A 120 0.56 3.99 17.65
C MET A 120 1.79 4.84 18.02
N LEU A 121 1.55 6.10 18.43
CA LEU A 121 2.27 6.99 19.37
C LEU A 121 1.68 8.40 19.28
#